data_AF-A0A1L3MZ95-F1
#
_entry.id   AF-A0A1L3MZ95-F1
#
_cell.length_a   1.000
_cell.length_b   1.000
_cell.length_c   1.000
_cell.angle_alpha   90.00
_cell.angle_beta   90.00
_cell.angle_gamma   90.00
#
_symmetry.space_group_name_H-M   'P 1'
#
loop_
_entity.id
_entity.type
_entity.pdbx_description
1 polymer ?
#
loop_
_entity_poly.entity_id
_entity_poly.type
_entity_poly.pdbx_seq_one_letter_code
_entity_poly.pdbx_strand_id
1 'polypeptide(L)'
;HIELARPVFHPGGFIVKVKKILESICVNCGKLKADILDPNFADKIRHVRDPKARMSIVWSHCKTKTICEPDDPKDEGAEQDNEDVKKGHGGCGHIQPQIRKEGLKLFVQYKKTKDDDEEVKSLQPDKRLFAPSDVYTVFKKMSEHDLHLIGLSDEYARPEWMILTVMPVPPPPVRPSIAVDGGAMRSEDDLT
;
A
#
# COMPACT_ATOMS: atom_id res chain seq x y z
N HIS A 1 -24.97 -4.76 7.12
CA HIS A 1 -23.80 -3.96 6.68
C HIS A 1 -24.30 -2.93 5.68
N ILE A 2 -23.50 -1.92 5.34
CA ILE A 2 -23.79 -0.92 4.31
C ILE A 2 -22.72 -1.03 3.23
N GLU A 3 -23.12 -1.23 1.98
CA GLU A 3 -22.21 -1.13 0.83
C GLU A 3 -21.94 0.34 0.51
N LEU A 4 -20.66 0.72 0.40
CA LEU A 4 -20.27 2.09 0.11
C LEU A 4 -20.22 2.31 -1.40
N ALA A 5 -20.78 3.44 -1.87
CA ALA A 5 -20.74 3.80 -3.29
C ALA A 5 -19.32 3.97 -3.85
N ARG A 6 -18.36 4.29 -2.98
CA ARG A 6 -16.92 4.38 -3.31
C ARG A 6 -16.08 3.86 -2.15
N PRO A 7 -14.92 3.23 -2.44
CA PRO A 7 -13.96 2.86 -1.40
C PRO A 7 -13.47 4.08 -0.62
N VAL A 8 -13.28 3.94 0.70
CA VAL A 8 -12.75 4.99 1.58
C VAL A 8 -11.62 4.46 2.45
N PHE A 9 -10.69 5.32 2.85
CA PHE A 9 -9.70 4.93 3.85
C PHE A 9 -10.39 4.67 5.20
N HIS A 10 -10.02 3.57 5.87
CA HIS A 10 -10.58 3.27 7.18
C HIS A 10 -10.26 4.40 8.19
N PRO A 11 -11.26 4.97 8.89
CA PRO A 11 -11.08 6.16 9.74
C PRO A 11 -10.27 5.88 11.01
N GLY A 12 -10.27 4.64 11.52
CA GLY A 12 -9.54 4.17 12.71
C GLY A 12 -7.99 4.20 12.64
N GLY A 13 -7.39 5.08 11.83
CA GLY A 13 -5.96 5.40 11.91
C GLY A 13 -5.03 4.60 10.99
N PHE A 14 -5.55 3.76 10.10
CA PHE A 14 -4.71 2.92 9.23
C PHE A 14 -4.00 3.68 8.10
N ILE A 15 -4.39 4.93 7.81
CA ILE A 15 -3.83 5.71 6.69
C ILE A 15 -2.29 5.84 6.75
N VAL A 16 -1.70 5.87 7.94
CA VAL A 16 -0.23 5.90 8.11
C VAL A 16 0.39 4.56 7.72
N LYS A 17 -0.27 3.44 8.06
CA LYS A 17 0.17 2.09 7.68
C LYS A 17 -0.01 1.86 6.17
N VAL A 18 -1.14 2.28 5.61
CA VAL A 18 -1.40 2.30 4.16
C VAL A 18 -0.29 3.04 3.42
N LYS A 19 0.05 4.26 3.87
CA LYS A 19 1.16 5.03 3.31
C LYS A 19 2.48 4.27 3.32
N LYS A 20 2.85 3.65 4.45
CA LYS A 20 4.11 2.88 4.56
C LYS A 20 4.14 1.68 3.61
N ILE A 21 3.03 0.98 3.45
CA ILE A 21 2.93 -0.15 2.52
C ILE A 21 3.08 0.34 1.07
N LEU A 22 2.38 1.42 0.69
CA LEU A 22 2.52 2.05 -0.64
C LEU A 22 3.96 2.52 -0.92
N GLU A 23 4.67 3.02 0.08
CA GLU A 23 6.10 3.37 -0.06
C GLU A 23 7.01 2.15 -0.21
N SER A 24 6.52 0.96 0.20
CA SER A 24 7.28 -0.29 0.17
C SER A 24 7.10 -1.09 -1.12
N ILE A 25 5.98 -0.92 -1.81
CA ILE A 25 5.61 -1.67 -3.02
C ILE A 25 5.62 -0.79 -4.28
N CYS A 26 5.68 -1.42 -5.44
CA CYS A 26 5.48 -0.73 -6.71
C CYS A 26 4.02 -0.27 -6.85
N VAL A 27 3.79 1.03 -7.03
CA VAL A 27 2.42 1.58 -7.19
C VAL A 27 1.73 1.14 -8.49
N ASN A 28 2.46 0.52 -9.42
CA ASN A 28 1.92 0.01 -10.69
C ASN A 28 1.62 -1.49 -10.63
N CYS A 29 2.64 -2.32 -10.37
CA CYS A 29 2.50 -3.79 -10.38
C CYS A 29 2.19 -4.41 -9.00
N GLY A 30 2.28 -3.67 -7.90
CA GLY A 30 2.00 -4.16 -6.54
C GLY A 30 3.10 -4.99 -5.89
N LYS A 31 4.19 -5.31 -6.61
CA LYS A 31 5.32 -6.09 -6.08
C LYS A 31 6.08 -5.31 -5.01
N LEU A 32 6.54 -5.97 -3.94
CA LEU A 32 7.43 -5.36 -2.95
C LEU A 32 8.70 -4.89 -3.66
N LYS A 33 9.23 -3.67 -3.40
CA LYS A 33 10.41 -3.17 -4.15
C LYS A 33 11.73 -3.83 -3.76
N ALA A 34 11.73 -4.67 -2.73
CA ALA A 34 12.91 -5.35 -2.21
C ALA A 34 12.64 -6.84 -2.12
N ASP A 35 13.69 -7.63 -2.24
CA ASP A 35 13.64 -9.07 -2.34
C ASP A 35 14.81 -9.70 -1.58
N ILE A 36 14.63 -10.94 -1.14
CA ILE A 36 15.63 -11.74 -0.43
C ILE A 36 16.88 -12.03 -1.27
N LEU A 37 16.83 -11.76 -2.57
CA LEU A 37 17.96 -11.81 -3.49
C LEU A 37 18.98 -10.68 -3.25
N ASP A 38 18.58 -9.57 -2.62
CA ASP A 38 19.51 -8.56 -2.08
C ASP A 38 19.98 -8.98 -0.69
N PRO A 39 21.27 -9.34 -0.51
CA PRO A 39 21.80 -9.74 0.80
C PRO A 39 21.60 -8.67 1.88
N ASN A 40 21.69 -7.38 1.51
CA ASN A 40 21.50 -6.28 2.44
C ASN A 40 20.06 -6.19 2.97
N PHE A 41 19.09 -6.64 2.18
CA PHE A 41 17.70 -6.74 2.60
C PHE A 41 17.46 -8.02 3.39
N ALA A 42 17.92 -9.16 2.89
CA ALA A 42 17.76 -10.46 3.51
C ALA A 42 18.30 -10.48 4.95
N ASP A 43 19.52 -9.98 5.17
CA ASP A 43 20.15 -9.95 6.49
C ASP A 43 19.38 -9.08 7.49
N LYS A 44 18.75 -7.99 7.02
CA LYS A 44 17.95 -7.09 7.87
C LYS A 44 16.66 -7.72 8.38
N ILE A 45 16.05 -8.64 7.63
CA ILE A 45 14.75 -9.23 7.99
C ILE A 45 14.86 -10.65 8.54
N ARG A 46 15.96 -11.37 8.26
CA ARG A 46 16.17 -12.80 8.56
C ARG A 46 15.83 -13.18 10.00
N HIS A 47 16.24 -12.35 10.96
CA HIS A 47 16.07 -12.64 12.39
C HIS A 47 14.96 -11.83 13.07
N VAL A 48 14.21 -11.02 12.32
CA VAL A 48 13.17 -10.15 12.88
C VAL A 48 11.88 -10.95 12.99
N ARG A 49 11.54 -11.41 14.20
CA ARG A 49 10.31 -12.19 14.44
C ARG A 49 9.07 -11.32 14.65
N ASP A 50 9.21 -10.14 15.24
CA ASP A 50 8.09 -9.22 15.47
C ASP A 50 7.62 -8.61 14.13
N PRO A 51 6.36 -8.84 13.70
CA PRO A 51 5.86 -8.35 12.42
C PRO A 51 5.85 -6.82 12.34
N LYS A 52 5.63 -6.12 13.46
CA LYS A 52 5.60 -4.65 13.50
C LYS A 52 6.99 -4.06 13.27
N ALA A 53 8.01 -4.60 13.92
CA ALA A 53 9.41 -4.26 13.68
C ALA A 53 9.83 -4.59 12.24
N ARG A 54 9.44 -5.77 11.74
CA ARG A 54 9.73 -6.20 10.36
C ARG A 54 9.19 -5.19 9.34
N MET A 55 7.92 -4.82 9.44
CA MET A 55 7.30 -3.80 8.58
C MET A 55 8.08 -2.47 8.61
N SER A 56 8.53 -2.03 9.78
CA SER A 56 9.30 -0.78 9.91
C SER A 56 10.66 -0.84 9.20
N ILE A 57 11.34 -1.98 9.30
CA ILE A 57 12.65 -2.24 8.66
C ILE A 57 12.47 -2.32 7.15
N VAL A 58 11.51 -3.12 6.68
CA VAL A 58 11.20 -3.27 5.25
C VAL A 58 10.84 -1.93 4.64
N TRP A 59 9.92 -1.18 5.26
CA TRP A 59 9.57 0.17 4.80
C TRP A 59 10.78 1.11 4.73
N SER A 60 11.66 1.08 5.74
CA SER A 60 12.84 1.94 5.76
C SER A 60 13.82 1.64 4.64
N HIS A 61 13.91 0.39 4.20
CA HIS A 61 14.71 -0.02 3.06
C HIS A 61 14.02 0.28 1.72
N CYS A 62 12.74 -0.06 1.58
CA CYS A 62 12.03 0.12 0.31
C CYS A 62 11.72 1.59 -0.04
N LYS A 63 11.54 2.48 0.95
CA LYS A 63 11.21 3.89 0.71
C LYS A 63 12.29 4.65 -0.06
N THR A 64 13.53 4.17 -0.05
CA THR A 64 14.65 4.79 -0.76
C THR A 64 14.70 4.37 -2.23
N LYS A 65 13.99 3.29 -2.61
CA LYS A 65 13.92 2.80 -3.98
C LYS A 65 12.92 3.61 -4.81
N THR A 66 13.43 4.32 -5.81
CA THR A 66 12.66 5.21 -6.69
C THR A 66 12.28 4.59 -8.03
N ILE A 67 12.70 3.35 -8.31
CA ILE A 67 12.39 2.60 -9.53
C ILE A 67 12.04 1.16 -9.11
N CYS A 68 11.07 0.56 -9.80
CA CYS A 68 10.77 -0.87 -9.65
C CYS A 68 11.73 -1.67 -10.53
N GLU A 69 12.81 -2.18 -9.94
CA GLU A 69 13.95 -2.82 -10.63
C GLU A 69 13.49 -4.02 -11.48
N PRO A 70 13.53 -3.94 -12.82
CA PRO A 70 13.23 -5.07 -13.69
C PRO A 70 14.36 -6.12 -13.66
N ASP A 71 14.08 -7.32 -14.18
CA ASP A 71 15.13 -8.30 -14.43
C ASP A 71 16.06 -7.81 -15.55
N ASP A 72 17.35 -8.13 -15.42
CA ASP A 72 18.28 -7.94 -16.53
C ASP A 72 17.83 -8.79 -17.72
N PRO A 73 17.88 -8.24 -18.96
CA PRO A 73 17.54 -9.01 -20.15
C PRO A 73 18.44 -10.25 -20.23
N LYS A 74 17.83 -11.42 -20.48
CA LYS A 74 18.59 -12.63 -20.75
C LYS A 74 19.35 -12.42 -22.06
N ASP A 75 20.67 -12.51 -22.01
CA ASP A 75 21.50 -12.41 -23.21
C ASP A 75 21.22 -13.64 -24.11
N GLU A 76 20.66 -13.42 -25.30
CA GLU A 76 20.23 -14.49 -26.22
C GLU A 76 21.39 -15.27 -26.87
N GLY A 77 22.65 -15.01 -26.46
CA GLY A 77 23.87 -15.60 -27.03
C GLY A 77 24.71 -16.46 -26.09
N ALA A 78 24.33 -16.62 -24.82
CA ALA A 78 25.06 -17.49 -23.90
C ALA A 78 24.52 -18.93 -24.00
N GLU A 79 25.29 -19.79 -24.67
CA GLU A 79 25.06 -21.23 -24.70
C GLU A 79 24.76 -21.78 -23.30
N GLN A 80 23.82 -22.72 -23.29
CA GLN A 80 23.33 -23.46 -22.14
C GLN A 80 24.49 -24.11 -21.36
N ASP A 81 25.05 -23.46 -20.33
CA ASP A 81 25.74 -24.14 -19.21
C ASP A 81 26.17 -23.22 -18.03
N ASN A 82 25.37 -22.21 -17.68
CA ASN A 82 25.55 -21.52 -16.39
C ASN A 82 24.21 -21.44 -15.65
N GLU A 83 24.04 -22.29 -14.64
CA GLU A 83 22.89 -22.28 -13.70
C GLU A 83 22.80 -20.98 -12.86
N ASP A 84 23.78 -20.07 -12.97
CA ASP A 84 23.93 -18.85 -12.18
C ASP A 84 23.52 -17.56 -12.92
N VAL A 85 22.50 -17.59 -13.79
CA VAL A 85 21.83 -16.33 -14.18
C VAL A 85 21.09 -15.84 -12.94
N LYS A 86 21.68 -14.89 -12.21
CA LYS A 86 21.04 -14.22 -11.07
C LYS A 86 19.66 -13.75 -11.50
N LYS A 87 18.62 -14.47 -11.08
CA LYS A 87 17.23 -14.02 -11.26
C LYS A 87 17.17 -12.65 -10.60
N GLY A 88 16.71 -11.65 -11.35
CA GLY A 88 16.55 -10.32 -10.79
C GLY A 88 15.31 -10.26 -9.89
N HIS A 89 15.01 -9.05 -9.45
CA HIS A 89 13.85 -8.76 -8.63
C HIS A 89 12.52 -8.92 -9.38
N GLY A 90 12.50 -8.95 -10.71
CA GLY A 90 11.30 -9.12 -11.54
C GLY A 90 10.30 -7.97 -11.42
N GLY A 91 10.80 -6.73 -11.28
CA GLY A 91 9.99 -5.51 -11.31
C GLY A 91 9.58 -5.09 -12.73
N CYS A 92 8.83 -4.00 -12.84
CA CYS A 92 8.27 -3.53 -14.12
C CYS A 92 8.91 -2.25 -14.68
N GLY A 93 10.00 -1.75 -14.08
CA GLY A 93 10.67 -0.51 -14.50
C GLY A 93 9.95 0.79 -14.10
N HIS A 94 8.73 0.71 -13.53
CA HIS A 94 7.94 1.90 -13.20
C HIS A 94 8.65 2.81 -12.18
N ILE A 95 8.73 4.10 -12.50
CA ILE A 95 9.26 5.13 -11.60
C ILE A 95 8.31 5.27 -10.40
N GLN A 96 8.85 5.28 -9.19
CA GLN A 96 8.07 5.28 -7.97
C GLN A 96 7.88 6.72 -7.45
N PRO A 97 6.64 7.16 -7.22
CA PRO A 97 6.37 8.50 -6.70
C PRO A 97 6.70 8.61 -5.21
N GLN A 98 6.84 9.84 -4.73
CA GLN A 98 6.76 10.14 -3.30
C GLN A 98 5.30 10.16 -2.86
N ILE A 99 4.98 9.44 -1.78
CA ILE A 99 3.63 9.43 -1.20
C ILE A 99 3.55 10.50 -0.11
N ARG A 100 2.62 11.45 -0.24
CA ARG A 100 2.38 12.51 0.75
C ARG A 100 1.01 12.33 1.40
N LYS A 101 0.93 12.49 2.72
CA LYS A 101 -0.33 12.47 3.48
C LYS A 101 -0.73 13.89 3.85
N GLU A 102 -1.97 14.26 3.54
CA GLU A 102 -2.56 15.54 3.95
C GLU A 102 -3.96 15.26 4.50
N GLY A 103 -4.13 15.43 5.82
CA GLY A 103 -5.34 15.01 6.51
C GLY A 103 -5.65 13.52 6.28
N LEU A 104 -6.81 13.26 5.66
CA LEU A 104 -7.30 11.93 5.30
C LEU A 104 -7.05 11.55 3.83
N LYS A 105 -6.23 12.33 3.11
CA LYS A 105 -5.91 12.11 1.69
C LYS A 105 -4.45 11.69 1.52
N LEU A 106 -4.20 10.87 0.50
CA LEU A 106 -2.87 10.52 0.03
C LEU A 106 -2.66 11.12 -1.36
N PHE A 107 -1.45 11.57 -1.64
CA PHE A 107 -1.05 12.13 -2.92
C PHE A 107 0.21 11.43 -3.42
N VAL A 108 0.27 11.18 -4.71
CA VAL A 108 1.49 10.77 -5.41
C VAL A 108 2.15 12.01 -6.00
N GLN A 109 3.47 12.11 -5.87
CA GLN A 109 4.26 13.19 -6.42
C GLN A 109 5.48 12.61 -7.15
N TYR A 110 5.54 12.81 -8.46
CA TYR A 110 6.69 12.43 -9.27
C TYR A 110 7.70 13.58 -9.30
N LYS A 111 9.00 13.26 -9.26
CA LYS A 111 10.06 14.26 -9.48
C LYS A 111 10.16 14.49 -10.98
N LYS A 112 10.13 15.76 -11.42
CA LYS A 112 10.44 16.11 -12.81
C LYS A 112 11.90 15.76 -13.11
N THR A 113 12.14 15.08 -14.22
CA THR A 113 13.48 14.90 -14.79
C THR A 113 13.92 16.20 -15.46
N LYS A 114 15.23 16.49 -15.47
CA LYS A 114 15.79 17.77 -15.95
C LYS A 114 15.53 18.06 -17.45
N ASP A 115 15.15 17.06 -18.23
CA ASP A 115 14.88 17.23 -19.68
C ASP A 115 13.48 17.75 -20.02
N ASP A 116 12.57 17.90 -19.04
CA ASP A 116 11.20 18.39 -19.26
C ASP A 116 11.08 19.93 -19.16
N ASP A 117 12.21 20.66 -19.18
CA ASP A 117 12.25 22.11 -18.88
C ASP A 117 11.87 23.03 -20.06
N GLU A 118 11.65 22.52 -21.28
CA GLU A 118 11.35 23.38 -22.45
C GLU A 118 9.86 23.60 -22.75
N GLU A 119 8.94 22.76 -22.28
CA GLU A 119 7.50 22.98 -22.46
C GLU A 119 6.71 22.73 -21.18
N VAL A 120 5.81 23.67 -20.86
CA VAL A 120 4.86 23.69 -19.75
C VAL A 120 5.35 24.36 -18.46
N LYS A 121 5.12 25.69 -18.43
CA LYS A 121 4.96 26.56 -17.25
C LYS A 121 3.85 26.08 -16.30
N SER A 122 4.01 24.92 -15.68
CA SER A 122 3.25 24.52 -14.50
C SER A 122 4.24 24.43 -13.32
N LEU A 123 4.27 25.49 -12.52
CA LEU A 123 5.08 25.66 -11.31
C LEU A 123 4.71 24.71 -10.17
N GLN A 124 3.70 23.85 -10.35
CA GLN A 124 3.33 22.87 -9.34
C GLN A 124 3.98 21.52 -9.67
N PRO A 125 4.63 20.86 -8.69
CA PRO A 125 4.99 19.47 -8.85
C PRO A 125 3.74 18.66 -9.20
N ASP A 126 3.87 17.66 -10.07
CA ASP A 126 2.75 16.79 -10.47
C ASP A 126 2.26 15.96 -9.27
N LYS A 127 1.44 16.62 -8.46
CA LYS A 127 0.88 16.14 -7.21
C LYS A 127 -0.55 15.75 -7.50
N ARG A 128 -0.78 14.45 -7.64
CA ARG A 128 -2.10 13.88 -7.94
C ARG A 128 -2.68 13.19 -6.72
N LEU A 129 -3.98 13.35 -6.49
CA LEU A 129 -4.70 12.61 -5.46
C LEU A 129 -4.61 11.11 -5.77
N PHE A 130 -4.15 10.32 -4.80
CA PHE A 130 -4.17 8.87 -4.88
C PHE A 130 -5.45 8.37 -4.23
N ALA A 131 -6.47 8.09 -5.06
CA ALA A 131 -7.80 7.76 -4.57
C ALA A 131 -7.80 6.42 -3.83
N PRO A 132 -8.66 6.22 -2.81
CA PRO A 132 -8.74 4.94 -2.10
C PRO A 132 -9.05 3.76 -3.02
N SER A 133 -9.82 3.96 -4.10
CA SER A 133 -10.08 2.94 -5.14
C SER A 133 -8.82 2.47 -5.85
N ASP A 134 -7.91 3.40 -6.14
CA ASP A 134 -6.67 3.10 -6.83
C ASP A 134 -5.72 2.36 -5.88
N VAL A 135 -5.64 2.81 -4.62
CA VAL A 135 -4.87 2.15 -3.56
C VAL A 135 -5.38 0.72 -3.32
N TYR A 136 -6.70 0.53 -3.25
CA TYR A 136 -7.33 -0.78 -3.13
C TYR A 136 -6.91 -1.71 -4.28
N THR A 137 -6.94 -1.20 -5.52
CA THR A 137 -6.55 -1.97 -6.71
C THR A 137 -5.06 -2.35 -6.69
N VAL A 138 -4.19 -1.45 -6.21
CA VAL A 138 -2.76 -1.75 -6.05
C VAL A 138 -2.52 -2.79 -4.97
N PHE A 139 -3.18 -2.68 -3.82
CA PHE A 139 -3.03 -3.66 -2.73
C PHE A 139 -3.50 -5.06 -3.13
N LYS A 140 -4.55 -5.18 -3.95
CA LYS A 140 -5.00 -6.47 -4.49
C LYS A 140 -3.97 -7.17 -5.39
N LYS A 141 -3.00 -6.45 -5.94
CA LYS A 141 -1.93 -7.02 -6.78
C LYS A 141 -0.78 -7.61 -5.96
N MET A 142 -0.73 -7.38 -4.65
CA MET A 142 0.33 -7.92 -3.79
C MET A 142 0.23 -9.44 -3.71
N SER A 143 1.37 -10.11 -3.85
CA SER A 143 1.46 -11.56 -3.67
C SER A 143 1.49 -11.93 -2.18
N GLU A 144 1.06 -13.15 -1.85
CA GLU A 144 1.15 -13.68 -0.46
C GLU A 144 2.60 -13.70 0.04
N HIS A 145 3.56 -14.00 -0.83
CA HIS A 145 4.98 -13.93 -0.51
C HIS A 145 5.41 -12.52 -0.08
N ASP A 146 4.99 -11.47 -0.82
CA ASP A 146 5.29 -10.08 -0.48
C ASP A 146 4.65 -9.66 0.85
N LEU A 147 3.44 -10.15 1.14
CA LEU A 147 2.75 -9.93 2.41
C LEU A 147 3.56 -10.49 3.59
N HIS A 148 4.06 -11.72 3.46
CA HIS A 148 4.89 -12.35 4.49
C HIS A 148 6.22 -11.63 4.70
N LEU A 149 6.88 -11.22 3.61
CA LEU A 149 8.15 -10.47 3.66
C LEU A 149 8.00 -9.14 4.40
N ILE A 150 6.93 -8.39 4.12
CA ILE A 150 6.68 -7.11 4.79
C ILE A 150 6.18 -7.28 6.25
N GLY A 151 5.77 -8.48 6.65
CA GLY A 151 5.25 -8.77 7.99
C GLY A 151 3.74 -8.51 8.13
N LEU A 152 2.98 -8.78 7.07
CA LEU A 152 1.52 -8.87 7.08
C LEU A 152 1.08 -10.34 6.99
N SER A 153 -0.18 -10.60 7.35
CA SER A 153 -0.82 -11.90 7.21
C SER A 153 -1.83 -11.85 6.09
N ASP A 154 -1.77 -12.81 5.18
CA ASP A 154 -2.71 -13.04 4.10
C ASP A 154 -4.08 -13.55 4.60
N GLU A 155 -4.12 -14.24 5.74
CA GLU A 155 -5.36 -14.72 6.36
C GLU A 155 -6.08 -13.66 7.20
N TYR A 156 -5.34 -12.87 7.99
CA TYR A 156 -5.93 -12.00 9.03
C TYR A 156 -5.74 -10.51 8.79
N ALA A 157 -4.81 -10.10 7.93
CA ALA A 157 -4.36 -8.72 7.86
C ALA A 157 -3.97 -8.27 6.45
N ARG A 158 -4.78 -8.62 5.45
CA ARG A 158 -4.55 -8.18 4.07
C ARG A 158 -4.65 -6.66 3.93
N PRO A 159 -3.76 -6.02 3.17
CA PRO A 159 -3.67 -4.56 3.11
C PRO A 159 -4.89 -3.91 2.45
N GLU A 160 -5.52 -4.56 1.49
CA GLU A 160 -6.75 -4.06 0.86
C GLU A 160 -7.91 -3.91 1.85
N TRP A 161 -7.91 -4.64 2.98
CA TRP A 161 -8.95 -4.53 4.02
C TRP A 161 -8.84 -3.24 4.83
N MET A 162 -7.72 -2.52 4.74
CA MET A 162 -7.61 -1.16 5.30
C MET A 162 -8.37 -0.11 4.47
N ILE A 163 -8.86 -0.49 3.28
CA ILE A 163 -9.75 0.33 2.45
C ILE A 163 -11.17 -0.24 2.59
N LEU A 164 -12.06 0.54 3.18
CA LEU A 164 -13.44 0.14 3.40
C LEU A 164 -14.23 0.26 2.10
N THR A 165 -14.80 -0.86 1.66
CA THR A 165 -15.82 -0.94 0.60
C THR A 165 -17.20 -1.25 1.17
N VAL A 166 -17.24 -1.91 2.33
CA VAL A 166 -18.44 -2.25 3.08
C VAL A 166 -18.23 -1.80 4.52
N MET A 167 -19.19 -1.05 5.06
CA MET A 167 -19.20 -0.62 6.45
C MET A 167 -20.03 -1.58 7.31
N PRO A 168 -19.47 -2.16 8.38
CA PRO A 168 -20.27 -2.95 9.32
C PRO A 168 -21.27 -2.04 10.03
N VAL A 169 -22.50 -2.54 10.20
CA VAL A 169 -23.54 -1.83 10.97
C VAL A 169 -23.66 -2.53 12.31
N PRO A 170 -23.38 -1.84 13.43
CA PRO A 170 -23.52 -2.44 14.75
C PRO A 170 -24.98 -2.81 15.06
N PRO A 171 -25.23 -3.94 15.75
CA PRO A 171 -26.58 -4.35 16.14
C PRO A 171 -27.13 -3.44 17.24
N PRO A 172 -28.47 -3.42 17.49
CA PRO A 172 -29.09 -2.55 18.48
C PRO A 172 -28.48 -2.57 19.89
N PRO A 173 -27.97 -3.69 20.44
CA PRO A 173 -27.29 -3.67 21.75
C PRO A 173 -26.03 -2.80 21.81
N VAL A 174 -25.42 -2.51 20.65
CA VAL A 174 -24.24 -1.64 20.51
C VAL A 174 -24.65 -0.19 20.20
N ARG A 175 -25.90 0.05 19.79
CA ARG A 175 -26.48 1.37 19.50
C ARG A 175 -27.89 1.50 20.11
N PRO A 176 -28.01 1.48 21.46
CA PRO A 176 -29.30 1.33 22.13
C PRO A 176 -30.17 2.59 22.02
N SER A 177 -31.45 2.43 21.70
CA SER A 177 -32.39 3.55 21.73
C SER A 177 -33.12 3.66 23.06
N ILE A 178 -33.44 4.89 23.45
CA ILE A 178 -34.23 5.22 24.65
C ILE A 178 -35.60 5.71 24.19
N ALA A 179 -36.66 5.07 24.66
CA ALA A 179 -38.03 5.56 24.50
C ALA A 179 -38.56 6.05 25.84
N VAL A 180 -39.15 7.25 25.87
CA VAL A 180 -39.83 7.78 27.06
C VAL A 180 -41.27 7.27 27.07
N ASP A 181 -41.83 7.01 28.26
CA ASP A 181 -43.17 6.42 28.45
C ASP A 181 -44.23 7.08 27.58
N GLY A 182 -44.99 6.25 26.85
CA GLY A 182 -45.98 6.68 25.85
C GLY A 182 -45.50 6.64 24.39
N GLY A 183 -44.22 6.33 24.12
CA GLY A 183 -43.71 6.02 22.79
C GLY A 183 -43.65 7.19 21.80
N ALA A 184 -44.05 8.39 22.23
CA ALA A 184 -44.12 9.60 21.40
C ALA A 184 -42.74 10.24 21.15
N MET A 185 -41.75 10.02 22.03
CA MET A 185 -40.38 10.49 21.86
C MET A 185 -39.41 9.33 21.95
N ARG A 186 -38.66 9.12 20.85
CA ARG A 186 -37.54 8.19 20.77
C ARG A 186 -36.26 8.99 20.62
N SER A 187 -35.26 8.66 21.44
CA SER A 187 -33.89 9.14 21.30
C SER A 187 -33.04 7.96 20.87
N GLU A 188 -32.44 8.04 19.69
CA GLU A 188 -31.50 7.04 19.22
C GLU A 188 -30.10 7.30 19.84
N ASP A 189 -29.26 6.28 19.87
CA ASP A 189 -27.85 6.39 20.27
C ASP A 189 -27.04 7.24 19.28
N ASP A 190 -25.98 7.92 19.73
CA ASP A 190 -25.10 8.76 18.89
C ASP A 190 -24.44 8.00 17.72
N LEU A 191 -24.38 6.66 17.77
CA LEU A 191 -23.89 5.83 16.66
C LEU A 191 -24.92 5.58 15.55
N THR A 192 -26.22 5.84 15.78
CA THR A 192 -27.32 5.59 14.81
C THR A 192 -27.54 6.78 13.90
#